data_AF-A0A6H9YYL6-F1
#
_entry.id   AF-A0A6H9YYL6-F1
#
_cell.length_a   1.000
_cell.length_b   1.000
_cell.length_c   1.000
_cell.angle_alpha   90.00
_cell.angle_beta   90.00
_cell.angle_gamma   90.00
#
_symmetry.space_group_name_H-M   'P 1'
#
loop_
_entity.id
_entity.type
_entity.pdbx_description
1 polymer ?
#
loop_
_entity_poly.entity_id
_entity_poly.type
_entity_poly.pdbx_seq_one_letter_code
_entity_poly.pdbx_strand_id
1 'polypeptide(L)'
;MDVISTAEVPAGERFAFWREVSSKTGAPFDLRCERQLESRFQAQVGISEFGPVQATLTTTMPHVVHRTHKLIRRADPEAFWLGCMVRGGGTMEQGDQRANLCGG
;
A
#
# COMPACT_ATOMS: atom_id res chain seq x y z
N MET A 1 -14.56 8.45 -8.13
CA MET A 1 -13.29 7.89 -7.62
C MET A 1 -12.69 8.95 -6.74
N ASP A 2 -12.67 8.69 -5.44
CA ASP A 2 -12.09 9.61 -4.47
C ASP A 2 -10.58 9.38 -4.42
N VAL A 3 -9.80 10.47 -4.43
CA VAL A 3 -8.34 10.39 -4.50
C VAL A 3 -7.74 10.94 -3.21
N ILE A 4 -6.89 10.14 -2.59
CA ILE A 4 -6.08 10.53 -1.43
C ILE A 4 -4.63 10.64 -1.90
N SER A 5 -3.95 11.75 -1.61
CA SER A 5 -2.59 12.02 -2.08
C SER A 5 -1.69 12.60 -0.98
N THR A 6 -0.42 12.20 -0.96
CA THR A 6 0.60 12.80 -0.08
C THR A 6 1.06 14.18 -0.56
N ALA A 7 0.67 14.62 -1.76
CA ALA A 7 1.06 15.92 -2.32
C ALA A 7 0.58 17.09 -1.45
N GLU A 8 -0.57 16.93 -0.80
CA GLU A 8 -1.20 17.92 0.07
C GLU A 8 -0.74 17.83 1.53
N VAL A 9 0.14 16.87 1.84
CA VAL A 9 0.62 16.61 3.20
C VAL A 9 1.99 17.28 3.42
N PRO A 10 2.21 17.94 4.58
CA PRO A 10 3.51 18.50 4.94
C PRO A 10 4.63 17.46 4.78
N ALA A 11 5.78 17.89 4.25
CA ALA A 11 6.88 16.99 3.87
C ALA A 11 7.22 15.97 4.97
N GLY A 12 7.43 16.40 6.21
CA GLY A 12 7.80 15.54 7.34
C GLY A 12 6.75 14.50 7.75
N GLU A 13 5.52 14.60 7.25
CA GLU A 13 4.39 13.75 7.64
C GLU A 13 3.97 12.78 6.52
N ARG A 14 4.48 12.96 5.29
CA ARG A 14 4.00 12.25 4.09
C ARG A 14 4.01 10.74 4.23
N PHE A 15 5.12 10.17 4.68
CA PHE A 15 5.21 8.72 4.83
C PHE A 15 4.33 8.22 5.98
N ALA A 16 4.30 8.90 7.13
CA ALA A 16 3.43 8.54 8.25
C ALA A 16 1.96 8.57 7.85
N PHE A 17 1.53 9.60 7.12
CA PHE A 17 0.21 9.69 6.53
C PHE A 17 -0.07 8.53 5.58
N TRP A 18 0.85 8.20 4.68
CA TRP A 18 0.68 7.07 3.77
C TRP A 18 0.54 5.73 4.48
N ARG A 19 1.26 5.52 5.60
CA ARG A 19 1.10 4.33 6.46
C ARG A 19 -0.32 4.20 6.99
N GLU A 20 -0.91 5.32 7.43
CA GLU A 20 -2.28 5.33 7.93
C GLU A 20 -3.30 5.07 6.81
N VAL A 21 -3.16 5.74 5.67
CA VAL A 21 -4.02 5.51 4.49
C VAL A 21 -3.97 4.04 4.06
N SER A 22 -2.78 3.49 3.88
CA SER A 22 -2.60 2.08 3.50
C SER A 22 -3.26 1.13 4.50
N SER A 23 -3.14 1.42 5.81
CA SER A 23 -3.74 0.60 6.85
C SER A 23 -5.27 0.66 6.86
N LYS A 24 -5.88 1.78 6.47
CA LYS A 24 -7.34 1.98 6.43
C LYS A 24 -7.97 1.43 5.16
N THR A 25 -7.27 1.48 4.02
CA THR A 25 -7.78 1.02 2.73
C THR A 25 -7.60 -0.50 2.52
N GLY A 26 -6.61 -1.11 3.16
CA GLY A 26 -6.35 -2.55 3.05
C GLY A 26 -6.55 -3.30 4.35
N ALA A 27 -5.49 -3.40 5.14
CA ALA A 27 -5.49 -4.03 6.45
C ALA A 27 -4.33 -3.45 7.29
N PRO A 28 -4.19 -3.81 8.58
CA PRO A 28 -3.03 -3.39 9.35
C PRO A 28 -1.70 -3.85 8.72
N PHE A 29 -0.85 -2.89 8.39
CA PHE A 29 0.46 -3.09 7.76
C PHE A 29 1.61 -2.43 8.54
N ASP A 30 2.79 -3.03 8.46
CA ASP A 30 4.07 -2.38 8.76
C ASP A 30 4.70 -1.91 7.45
N LEU A 31 4.71 -0.60 7.22
CA LEU A 31 5.26 0.02 6.02
C LEU A 31 6.63 0.62 6.33
N ARG A 32 7.59 0.38 5.45
CA ARG A 32 8.96 0.90 5.56
C ARG A 32 9.42 1.49 4.25
N CYS A 33 10.08 2.64 4.29
CA CYS A 33 10.83 3.16 3.16
C CYS A 33 12.20 3.62 3.66
N GLU A 34 13.07 4.00 2.74
CA GLU A 34 14.35 4.59 3.12
C GLU A 34 14.14 5.89 3.90
N ARG A 35 14.81 6.03 5.06
CA ARG A 35 14.60 7.17 5.97
C ARG A 35 14.81 8.53 5.29
N GLN A 36 15.81 8.63 4.41
CA GLN A 36 16.08 9.85 3.62
C GLN A 36 14.95 10.22 2.64
N LEU A 37 14.09 9.27 2.28
CA LEU A 37 12.97 9.46 1.35
C LEU A 37 11.65 9.77 2.04
N GLU A 38 11.53 9.56 3.36
CA GLU A 38 10.27 9.74 4.09
C GLU A 38 9.66 11.14 3.89
N SER A 39 10.48 12.19 3.95
CA SER A 39 10.01 13.57 3.78
C SER A 39 9.66 13.94 2.33
N ARG A 40 10.17 13.17 1.38
CA ARG A 40 9.95 13.34 -0.06
C ARG A 40 8.95 12.33 -0.62
N PHE A 41 8.37 11.49 0.25
CA PHE A 41 7.56 10.36 -0.15
C PHE A 41 6.30 10.81 -0.92
N GLN A 42 6.15 10.33 -2.14
CA GLN A 42 5.03 10.64 -3.02
C GLN A 42 4.19 9.39 -3.23
N ALA A 43 2.91 9.48 -2.90
CA ALA A 43 1.95 8.44 -3.17
C ALA A 43 0.54 9.02 -3.33
N GLN A 44 -0.28 8.32 -4.10
CA GLN A 44 -1.70 8.58 -4.22
C GLN A 44 -2.45 7.26 -4.43
N VAL A 45 -3.69 7.22 -3.95
CA VAL A 45 -4.63 6.14 -4.19
C VAL A 45 -5.98 6.71 -4.61
N GLY A 46 -6.49 6.24 -5.75
CA GLY A 46 -7.89 6.40 -6.12
C GLY A 46 -8.70 5.21 -5.63
N ILE A 47 -9.85 5.46 -5.01
CA ILE A 47 -10.73 4.44 -4.44
C ILE A 47 -12.12 4.53 -5.10
N SER A 48 -12.67 3.38 -5.48
CA SER A 48 -14.04 3.24 -5.96
C SER A 48 -14.68 1.97 -5.40
N GLU A 49 -15.93 2.07 -4.96
CA GLU A 49 -16.70 0.94 -4.42
C GLU A 49 -17.67 0.39 -5.45
N PHE A 50 -17.74 -0.94 -5.55
CA PHE A 50 -18.62 -1.69 -6.44
C PHE A 50 -19.30 -2.82 -5.66
N GLY A 51 -20.28 -2.45 -4.83
CA GLY A 51 -20.93 -3.40 -3.92
C GLY A 51 -19.91 -3.97 -2.93
N PRO A 52 -19.65 -5.30 -2.91
CA PRO A 52 -18.67 -5.90 -2.01
C PRO A 52 -17.21 -5.74 -2.48
N VAL A 53 -16.97 -5.13 -3.65
CA VAL A 53 -15.63 -4.99 -4.23
C VAL A 53 -15.14 -3.55 -4.13
N GLN A 54 -14.02 -3.35 -3.43
CA GLN A 54 -13.28 -2.08 -3.46
C GLN A 54 -12.19 -2.15 -4.53
N ALA A 55 -12.25 -1.25 -5.52
CA ALA A 55 -11.19 -1.08 -6.51
C ALA A 55 -10.28 0.07 -6.13
N THR A 56 -8.96 -0.16 -6.18
CA THR A 56 -7.96 0.87 -5.91
C THR A 56 -7.00 1.01 -7.08
N LEU A 57 -6.62 2.25 -7.41
CA LEU A 57 -5.52 2.56 -8.31
C LEU A 57 -4.46 3.33 -7.54
N THR A 58 -3.31 2.69 -7.30
CA THR A 58 -2.25 3.22 -6.46
C THR A 58 -1.00 3.55 -7.27
N THR A 59 -0.49 4.77 -7.10
CA THR A 59 0.83 5.19 -7.58
C THR A 59 1.65 5.60 -6.38
N THR A 60 2.84 5.04 -6.20
CA THR A 60 3.61 5.22 -4.97
C THR A 60 5.11 5.10 -5.24
N MET A 61 5.91 5.81 -4.45
CA MET A 61 7.35 5.60 -4.41
C MET A 61 7.69 4.19 -3.86
N PRO A 62 8.87 3.64 -4.19
CA PRO A 62 9.31 2.36 -3.66
C PRO A 62 9.26 2.31 -2.13
N HIS A 63 8.62 1.27 -1.59
CA HIS A 63 8.55 0.99 -0.17
C HIS A 63 8.24 -0.48 0.05
N VAL A 64 8.44 -0.95 1.28
CA VAL A 64 8.12 -2.30 1.73
C VAL A 64 6.81 -2.26 2.51
N VAL A 65 5.92 -3.20 2.20
CA VAL A 65 4.68 -3.46 2.95
C VAL A 65 4.81 -4.85 3.58
N HIS A 66 4.69 -4.94 4.90
CA HIS A 66 4.81 -6.20 5.62
C HIS A 66 3.62 -6.42 6.55
N ARG A 67 2.90 -7.53 6.37
CA ARG A 67 1.94 -8.04 7.37
C ARG A 67 2.60 -9.10 8.24
N THR A 68 2.98 -8.72 9.45
CA THR A 68 3.51 -9.68 10.44
C THR A 68 2.40 -10.59 10.95
N HIS A 69 2.76 -11.77 11.50
CA HIS A 69 1.79 -12.66 12.16
C HIS A 69 0.94 -11.97 13.23
N LYS A 70 1.50 -10.99 13.95
CA LYS A 70 0.77 -10.19 14.95
C LYS A 70 -0.30 -9.33 14.28
N LEU A 71 0.02 -8.70 13.14
CA LEU A 71 -0.92 -7.86 12.39
C LEU A 71 -1.99 -8.66 11.65
N ILE A 72 -1.66 -9.89 11.22
CA ILE A 72 -2.62 -10.82 10.61
C ILE A 72 -3.67 -11.24 11.66
N ARG A 73 -3.23 -11.70 12.84
CA ARG A 73 -4.15 -12.07 13.93
C ARG A 73 -5.01 -10.91 14.45
N ARG A 74 -4.54 -9.68 14.29
CA ARG A 74 -5.27 -8.49 14.74
C ARG A 74 -6.50 -8.20 13.88
N ALA A 75 -6.43 -8.48 12.58
CA ALA A 75 -7.52 -8.23 11.65
C ALA A 75 -7.41 -9.17 10.45
N ASP A 76 -8.44 -9.98 10.27
CA ASP A 76 -8.69 -10.68 9.02
C ASP A 76 -9.83 -9.94 8.31
N PRO A 77 -9.57 -9.25 7.18
CA PRO A 77 -10.62 -8.56 6.45
C PRO A 77 -11.60 -9.50 5.73
N GLU A 78 -11.39 -10.83 5.79
CA GLU A 78 -12.20 -11.83 5.07
C GLU A 78 -12.34 -11.50 3.57
N ALA A 79 -11.31 -10.88 3.00
CA ALA A 79 -11.29 -10.37 1.64
C ALA A 79 -10.08 -10.90 0.87
N PHE A 80 -10.29 -11.20 -0.41
CA PHE A 80 -9.20 -11.48 -1.34
C PHE A 80 -8.69 -10.19 -1.96
N TRP A 81 -7.36 -10.07 -2.07
CA TRP A 81 -6.73 -8.98 -2.82
C TRP A 81 -6.17 -9.49 -4.12
N LEU A 82 -6.57 -8.83 -5.20
CA LEU A 82 -6.07 -9.09 -6.53
C LEU A 82 -5.39 -7.82 -7.03
N GLY A 83 -4.08 -7.90 -7.24
CA GLY A 83 -3.25 -6.77 -7.64
C GLY A 83 -2.65 -7.00 -9.03
N CYS A 84 -2.63 -5.95 -9.84
CA CYS A 84 -1.93 -5.93 -11.12
C CYS A 84 -0.97 -4.74 -11.12
N MET A 85 0.31 -5.01 -11.41
CA MET A 85 1.28 -3.93 -11.62
C MET A 85 1.04 -3.34 -13.01
N VAL A 86 0.63 -2.07 -13.06
CA VAL A 86 0.44 -1.36 -14.35
C VAL A 86 1.76 -0.82 -14.87
N ARG A 87 2.61 -0.29 -13.98
CA ARG A 87 3.97 0.20 -14.27
C ARG A 87 4.88 -0.08 -13.08
N GLY A 88 6.17 -0.26 -13.37
CA GLY A 88 7.17 -0.61 -12.37
C GLY A 88 7.14 -2.09 -12.02
N GLY A 89 7.54 -2.42 -10.81
CA GLY A 89 7.55 -3.80 -10.34
C GLY A 89 7.92 -3.90 -8.87
N GLY A 90 7.91 -5.12 -8.36
CA GLY A 90 8.27 -5.44 -6.98
C GLY A 90 8.40 -6.94 -6.79
N THR A 91 8.67 -7.31 -5.55
CA THR A 91 8.67 -8.70 -5.13
C THR A 91 7.61 -8.86 -4.04
N MET A 92 6.85 -9.95 -4.11
CA MET A 92 5.99 -10.41 -3.04
C MET A 92 6.54 -11.70 -2.45
N GLU A 93 6.61 -11.76 -1.12
CA GLU A 93 7.05 -12.93 -0.36
C GLU A 93 5.94 -13.36 0.59
N GLN A 94 5.62 -14.66 0.62
CA GLN A 94 4.64 -15.25 1.50
C GLN A 94 5.06 -16.68 1.88
N GLY A 95 5.29 -16.91 3.17
CA GLY A 95 5.92 -18.16 3.62
C GLY A 95 7.27 -18.35 2.92
N ASP A 96 7.48 -19.52 2.33
CA ASP A 96 8.70 -19.84 1.57
C ASP A 96 8.57 -19.52 0.07
N GLN A 97 7.49 -18.84 -0.34
CA GLN A 97 7.23 -18.50 -1.72
C GLN A 97 7.59 -17.04 -2.01
N ARG A 98 8.16 -16.82 -3.19
CA ARG A 98 8.53 -15.50 -3.71
C ARG A 98 8.07 -15.37 -5.16
N ALA A 99 7.46 -14.24 -5.49
CA ALA A 99 7.07 -13.89 -6.85
C ALA A 99 7.58 -12.50 -7.22
N ASN A 100 8.05 -12.33 -8.45
CA ASN A 100 8.32 -11.01 -9.02
C ASN A 100 7.06 -10.54 -9.75
N LEU A 101 6.64 -9.32 -9.42
CA LEU A 101 5.52 -8.65 -10.04
C LEU A 101 6.09 -7.54 -10.93
N CYS A 102 5.77 -7.53 -12.21
CA CYS A 102 6.20 -6.49 -13.15
C CYS A 102 5.00 -5.93 -13.91
N GLY A 103 5.15 -4.69 -14.39
CA GLY A 103 4.25 -4.12 -15.38
C GLY A 103 4.09 -5.06 -16.57
N GLY A 104 2.84 -5.24 -17.02
CA GLY A 104 2.54 -5.89 -18.29
C GLY A 104 3.05 -5.11 -19.50
#